data_AF-A0A7C4XLD9-F1
#
_entry.id   AF-A0A7C4XLD9-F1
#
_cell.length_a   1.000
_cell.length_b   1.000
_cell.length_c   1.000
_cell.angle_alpha   90.00
_cell.angle_beta   90.00
_cell.angle_gamma   90.00
#
_symmetry.space_group_name_H-M   'P 1'
#
loop_
_entity.id
_entity.type
_entity.pdbx_description
1 polymer ?
#
loop_
_entity_poly.entity_id
_entity_poly.type
_entity_poly.pdbx_seq_one_letter_code
_entity_poly.pdbx_strand_id
1 'polypeptide(L)'
;MLTPDQALARYDETDAAMRSALSVPEVQAFSPCTFDQIGWPHSVRRAADLVRYADWCNHPGAADYFAENAYLPTQCASLLFTAVEAKLLSKVSAATAELTRSLGREVRPLLSHLAQIGPFRIMMEIRRRLGLDRLTVFDVGAGSGYQAAMLGLSGNRVLVTDNAQGLYLFQSMLLKRCFGNGARDWLVEGRPEAGFDEPAHAIPWWEYVKLRHGAAPEVDVFFCNNNLGEMNYGAAAFTVHLAKRLMAASPAKLFLFTCLGSPKQSGIEMIDQLLKRAGFVNLVWQPFWLYTLEGHRLPARLLDFARDIPRWEAQPGERLLGVHEVLEVGAGNLPVELDFVAFTGVFDITKHMALS
;
A
#
# COMPACT_ATOMS: atom_id res chain seq x y z
N MET A 1 -15.97 -11.99 -13.55
CA MET A 1 -15.36 -10.71 -13.14
C MET A 1 -16.19 -9.60 -13.76
N LEU A 2 -16.54 -8.57 -13.01
CA LEU A 2 -17.20 -7.39 -13.58
C LEU A 2 -16.28 -6.70 -14.59
N THR A 3 -16.84 -6.08 -15.62
CA THR A 3 -16.07 -5.13 -16.43
C THR A 3 -15.69 -3.92 -15.57
N PRO A 4 -14.65 -3.14 -15.94
CA PRO A 4 -14.29 -1.96 -15.19
C PRO A 4 -15.44 -0.96 -14.98
N ASP A 5 -16.29 -0.73 -16.00
CA ASP A 5 -17.46 0.15 -15.88
C ASP A 5 -18.56 -0.45 -14.98
N GLN A 6 -18.76 -1.77 -15.01
CA GLN A 6 -19.69 -2.44 -14.09
C GLN A 6 -19.22 -2.35 -12.64
N ALA A 7 -17.91 -2.49 -12.39
CA ALA A 7 -17.34 -2.34 -11.06
C ALA A 7 -17.49 -0.91 -10.53
N LEU A 8 -17.27 0.11 -11.38
CA LEU A 8 -17.50 1.50 -11.05
C LEU A 8 -18.97 1.75 -10.68
N ALA A 9 -19.91 1.39 -11.57
CA ALA A 9 -21.34 1.59 -11.31
C ALA A 9 -21.80 0.89 -10.03
N ARG A 10 -21.29 -0.31 -9.77
CA ARG A 10 -21.57 -1.05 -8.53
C ARG A 10 -21.01 -0.37 -7.29
N TYR A 11 -19.81 0.19 -7.38
CA TYR A 11 -19.23 0.98 -6.30
C TYR A 11 -20.10 2.20 -6.01
N ASP A 12 -20.47 2.98 -7.02
CA ASP A 12 -21.29 4.19 -6.87
C ASP A 12 -22.63 3.89 -6.18
N GLU A 13 -23.33 2.85 -6.64
CA GLU A 13 -24.59 2.38 -6.05
C GLU A 13 -24.41 1.99 -4.57
N THR A 14 -23.37 1.22 -4.28
CA THR A 14 -23.12 0.70 -2.93
C THR A 14 -22.65 1.80 -1.98
N ASP A 15 -21.75 2.69 -2.41
CA ASP A 15 -21.25 3.81 -1.62
C ASP A 15 -22.40 4.75 -1.23
N ALA A 16 -23.28 5.09 -2.18
CA ALA A 16 -24.46 5.92 -1.91
C ALA A 16 -25.40 5.27 -0.87
N ALA A 17 -25.68 3.98 -1.02
CA ALA A 17 -26.48 3.22 -0.05
C ALA A 17 -25.81 3.18 1.32
N MET A 18 -24.50 2.94 1.38
CA MET A 18 -23.75 2.83 2.62
C MET A 18 -23.60 4.17 3.35
N ARG A 19 -23.39 5.28 2.63
CA ARG A 19 -23.38 6.63 3.22
C ARG A 19 -24.73 7.00 3.85
N SER A 20 -25.83 6.49 3.29
CA SER A 20 -27.17 6.69 3.85
C SER A 20 -27.42 5.82 5.09
N ALA A 21 -26.77 4.66 5.19
CA ALA A 21 -26.94 3.71 6.29
C ALA A 21 -25.98 3.93 7.47
N LEU A 22 -24.85 4.58 7.25
CA LEU A 22 -23.83 4.85 8.27
C LEU A 22 -24.11 6.16 9.02
N SER A 23 -23.59 6.25 10.24
CA SER A 23 -23.71 7.46 11.06
C SER A 23 -22.80 8.58 10.53
N VAL A 24 -23.15 9.83 10.88
CA VAL A 24 -22.35 11.01 10.49
C VAL A 24 -20.87 10.88 10.88
N PRO A 25 -20.49 10.45 12.10
CA PRO A 25 -19.08 10.27 12.45
C PRO A 25 -18.34 9.24 11.59
N GLU A 26 -19.02 8.17 11.16
CA GLU A 26 -18.43 7.14 10.31
C GLU A 26 -18.19 7.66 8.90
N VAL A 27 -19.18 8.34 8.33
CA VAL A 27 -19.04 8.98 7.01
C VAL A 27 -17.95 10.05 7.06
N GLN A 28 -17.90 10.85 8.12
CA GLN A 28 -16.89 11.90 8.29
C GLN A 28 -15.48 11.31 8.44
N ALA A 29 -15.31 10.24 9.23
CA ALA A 29 -14.02 9.60 9.42
C ALA A 29 -13.40 9.15 8.09
N PHE A 30 -14.21 8.56 7.21
CA PHE A 30 -13.73 7.95 5.96
C PHE A 30 -14.00 8.78 4.71
N SER A 31 -14.41 10.04 4.85
CA SER A 31 -14.46 10.95 3.70
C SER A 31 -13.04 11.33 3.24
N PRO A 32 -12.78 11.38 1.92
CA PRO A 32 -11.46 11.63 1.33
C PRO A 32 -11.01 13.10 1.43
N CYS A 33 -11.16 13.72 2.60
CA CYS A 33 -11.01 15.16 2.83
C CYS A 33 -9.63 15.72 2.47
N THR A 34 -8.55 14.96 2.67
CA THR A 34 -7.20 15.39 2.25
C THR A 34 -7.11 15.47 0.74
N PHE A 35 -7.68 14.51 0.01
CA PHE A 35 -7.73 14.56 -1.46
C PHE A 35 -8.57 15.73 -1.97
N ASP A 36 -9.71 16.01 -1.33
CA ASP A 36 -10.52 17.21 -1.62
C ASP A 36 -9.70 18.50 -1.47
N GLN A 37 -8.95 18.62 -0.36
CA GLN A 37 -8.15 19.82 -0.06
C GLN A 37 -7.02 20.07 -1.06
N ILE A 38 -6.41 19.03 -1.61
CA ILE A 38 -5.29 19.15 -2.55
C ILE A 38 -5.71 19.04 -4.01
N GLY A 39 -7.01 18.87 -4.28
CA GLY A 39 -7.55 18.70 -5.63
C GLY A 39 -7.12 17.40 -6.31
N TRP A 40 -6.83 16.35 -5.53
CA TRP A 40 -6.47 15.05 -6.08
C TRP A 40 -7.72 14.28 -6.50
N PRO A 41 -7.77 13.70 -7.71
CA PRO A 41 -8.99 13.09 -8.23
C PRO A 41 -9.27 11.77 -7.51
N HIS A 42 -10.01 11.77 -6.40
CA HIS A 42 -10.32 10.55 -5.65
C HIS A 42 -11.55 9.79 -6.19
N SER A 43 -12.37 10.44 -7.00
CA SER A 43 -13.54 9.84 -7.67
C SER A 43 -13.31 9.77 -9.17
N VAL A 44 -13.86 8.75 -9.82
CA VAL A 44 -13.77 8.55 -11.27
C VAL A 44 -15.14 8.64 -11.91
N ARG A 45 -15.20 9.13 -13.15
CA ARG A 45 -16.47 9.22 -13.90
C ARG A 45 -16.63 8.11 -14.92
N ARG A 46 -15.51 7.56 -15.39
CA ARG A 46 -15.44 6.48 -16.37
C ARG A 46 -14.30 5.56 -15.96
N ALA A 47 -14.41 4.27 -16.24
CA ALA A 47 -13.35 3.35 -15.88
C ALA A 47 -12.00 3.70 -16.50
N ALA A 48 -11.98 4.26 -17.72
CA ALA A 48 -10.75 4.72 -18.37
C ALA A 48 -9.97 5.77 -17.56
N ASP A 49 -10.64 6.52 -16.67
CA ASP A 49 -9.96 7.51 -15.82
C ASP A 49 -9.09 6.82 -14.76
N LEU A 50 -9.29 5.53 -14.48
CA LEU A 50 -8.50 4.73 -13.54
C LEU A 50 -7.03 4.60 -13.97
N VAL A 51 -6.69 4.84 -15.23
CA VAL A 51 -5.28 4.81 -15.69
C VAL A 51 -4.38 5.78 -14.91
N ARG A 52 -4.96 6.84 -14.35
CA ARG A 52 -4.25 7.87 -13.57
C ARG A 52 -3.73 7.38 -12.22
N TYR A 53 -4.21 6.24 -11.73
CA TYR A 53 -3.76 5.66 -10.45
C TYR A 53 -2.66 4.62 -10.65
N ALA A 54 -2.21 4.39 -11.89
CA ALA A 54 -1.08 3.50 -12.16
C ALA A 54 0.25 4.06 -11.65
N ASP A 55 0.38 5.37 -11.54
CA ASP A 55 1.48 5.96 -10.80
C ASP A 55 1.11 7.37 -10.34
N TRP A 56 1.86 7.86 -9.37
CA TRP A 56 1.80 9.23 -8.92
C TRP A 56 3.22 9.76 -8.76
N CYS A 57 3.71 10.45 -9.79
CA CYS A 57 5.10 10.87 -9.85
C CYS A 57 5.38 12.31 -9.40
N ASN A 58 4.49 12.93 -8.63
CA ASN A 58 4.57 14.35 -8.29
C ASN A 58 5.11 14.60 -6.88
N HIS A 59 6.38 14.23 -6.63
CA HIS A 59 7.08 14.62 -5.40
C HIS A 59 8.46 15.22 -5.70
N PRO A 60 8.93 16.23 -4.92
CA PRO A 60 10.20 16.92 -5.18
C PRO A 60 11.46 16.05 -5.19
N GLY A 61 11.38 14.82 -4.67
CA GLY A 61 12.49 13.84 -4.64
C GLY A 61 12.39 12.76 -5.72
N ALA A 62 11.53 12.94 -6.73
CA ALA A 62 11.28 11.90 -7.75
C ALA A 62 12.56 11.49 -8.50
N ALA A 63 13.48 12.43 -8.71
CA ALA A 63 14.78 12.17 -9.33
C ALA A 63 15.66 11.22 -8.50
N ASP A 64 15.52 11.21 -7.17
CA ASP A 64 16.33 10.38 -6.28
C ASP A 64 16.07 8.88 -6.53
N TYR A 65 14.91 8.53 -7.09
CA TYR A 65 14.58 7.17 -7.48
C TYR A 65 15.43 6.63 -8.64
N PHE A 66 16.12 7.50 -9.36
CA PHE A 66 16.95 7.13 -10.51
C PHE A 66 18.44 7.36 -10.23
N ALA A 67 18.79 7.84 -9.03
CA ALA A 67 20.19 7.98 -8.64
C ALA A 67 20.80 6.60 -8.37
N GLU A 68 22.00 6.38 -8.90
CA GLU A 68 22.72 5.13 -8.74
C GLU A 68 22.99 4.85 -7.26
N ASN A 69 22.61 3.66 -6.78
CA ASN A 69 22.78 3.22 -5.39
C ASN A 69 22.14 4.13 -4.34
N ALA A 70 21.14 4.93 -4.71
CA ALA A 70 20.47 5.84 -3.78
C ALA A 70 19.82 5.07 -2.62
N TYR A 71 19.90 5.67 -1.43
CA TYR A 71 19.08 5.30 -0.28
C TYR A 71 17.98 6.34 -0.11
N LEU A 72 16.74 5.90 -0.09
CA LEU A 72 15.55 6.73 0.10
C LEU A 72 15.10 6.62 1.56
N PRO A 73 15.33 7.65 2.41
CA PRO A 73 15.03 7.54 3.84
C PRO A 73 13.55 7.31 4.12
N THR A 74 12.66 8.03 3.43
CA THR A 74 11.20 7.95 3.60
C THR A 74 10.63 6.57 3.25
N GLN A 75 11.28 5.88 2.31
CA GLN A 75 10.92 4.52 1.89
C GLN A 75 11.73 3.47 2.63
N CYS A 76 12.76 3.86 3.39
CA CYS A 76 13.67 2.94 4.08
C CYS A 76 14.36 1.94 3.13
N ALA A 77 14.73 2.36 1.92
CA ALA A 77 15.23 1.45 0.89
C ALA A 77 16.46 1.97 0.14
N SER A 78 17.44 1.10 -0.05
CA SER A 78 18.44 1.23 -1.13
C SER A 78 17.84 0.77 -2.45
N LEU A 79 18.09 1.51 -3.53
CA LEU A 79 17.62 1.22 -4.89
C LEU A 79 18.56 0.29 -5.67
N LEU A 80 18.98 -0.76 -4.98
CA LEU A 80 19.67 -1.90 -5.52
C LEU A 80 18.86 -3.14 -5.23
N PHE A 81 18.62 -3.97 -6.24
CA PHE A 81 17.67 -5.07 -6.19
C PHE A 81 18.37 -6.42 -6.36
N THR A 82 17.91 -7.44 -5.65
CA THR A 82 18.25 -8.83 -5.97
C THR A 82 17.53 -9.25 -7.26
N ALA A 83 17.97 -10.35 -7.89
CA ALA A 83 17.27 -10.88 -9.05
C ALA A 83 15.81 -11.28 -8.73
N VAL A 84 15.56 -11.73 -7.49
CA VAL A 84 14.23 -12.12 -7.02
C VAL A 84 13.32 -10.89 -6.86
N GLU A 85 13.83 -9.80 -6.28
CA GLU A 85 13.11 -8.53 -6.17
C GLU A 85 12.79 -7.94 -7.54
N ALA A 86 13.76 -7.94 -8.46
CA ALA A 86 13.55 -7.46 -9.82
C ALA A 86 12.45 -8.24 -10.55
N LYS A 87 12.43 -9.57 -10.41
CA LYS A 87 11.39 -10.43 -10.97
C LYS A 87 10.01 -10.15 -10.35
N LEU A 88 9.96 -9.89 -9.05
CA LEU A 88 8.72 -9.52 -8.35
C LEU A 88 8.16 -8.20 -8.88
N LEU A 89 9.01 -7.17 -8.96
CA LEU A 89 8.65 -5.86 -9.49
C LEU A 89 8.20 -5.97 -10.96
N SER A 90 8.93 -6.68 -11.81
CA SER A 90 8.53 -6.91 -13.21
C SER A 90 7.16 -7.58 -13.32
N LYS A 91 6.85 -8.57 -12.45
CA LYS A 91 5.53 -9.23 -12.42
C LYS A 91 4.40 -8.26 -12.06
N VAL A 92 4.59 -7.39 -11.08
CA VAL A 92 3.60 -6.37 -10.69
C VAL A 92 3.45 -5.29 -11.77
N SER A 93 4.56 -4.88 -12.39
CA SER A 93 4.58 -3.95 -13.53
C SER A 93 3.82 -4.50 -14.73
N ALA A 94 4.02 -5.78 -15.07
CA ALA A 94 3.30 -6.45 -16.15
C ALA A 94 1.80 -6.55 -15.89
N ALA A 95 1.38 -6.89 -14.66
CA ALA A 95 -0.02 -6.91 -14.28
C ALA A 95 -0.67 -5.51 -14.35
N THR A 96 0.10 -4.47 -14.02
CA THR A 96 -0.32 -3.08 -14.15
C THR A 96 -0.49 -2.70 -15.62
N ALA A 97 0.48 -3.00 -16.47
CA ALA A 97 0.41 -2.74 -17.90
C ALA A 97 -0.80 -3.43 -18.57
N GLU A 98 -1.07 -4.68 -18.18
CA GLU A 98 -2.25 -5.42 -18.65
C GLU A 98 -3.56 -4.74 -18.20
N LEU A 99 -3.65 -4.37 -16.92
CA LEU A 99 -4.79 -3.65 -16.37
C LEU A 99 -5.01 -2.36 -17.16
N THR A 100 -4.02 -1.48 -17.24
CA THR A 100 -4.20 -0.16 -17.83
C THR A 100 -4.43 -0.24 -19.34
N ARG A 101 -3.84 -1.22 -20.04
CA ARG A 101 -4.17 -1.50 -21.45
C ARG A 101 -5.67 -1.80 -21.61
N SER A 102 -6.27 -2.55 -20.68
CA SER A 102 -7.72 -2.79 -20.67
C SER A 102 -8.55 -1.55 -20.33
N LEU A 103 -7.94 -0.50 -19.79
CA LEU A 103 -8.52 0.82 -19.53
C LEU A 103 -8.28 1.82 -20.68
N GLY A 104 -7.64 1.38 -21.78
CA GLY A 104 -7.41 2.16 -22.99
C GLY A 104 -6.00 2.75 -23.14
N ARG A 105 -5.08 2.55 -22.19
CA ARG A 105 -3.68 2.96 -22.34
C ARG A 105 -2.76 2.07 -21.50
N GLU A 106 -1.76 1.48 -22.13
CA GLU A 106 -0.70 0.78 -21.40
C GLU A 106 0.16 1.78 -20.63
N VAL A 107 0.33 1.56 -19.33
CA VAL A 107 1.17 2.35 -18.42
C VAL A 107 1.94 1.37 -17.56
N ARG A 108 3.23 1.61 -17.41
CA ARG A 108 4.07 0.86 -16.47
C ARG A 108 4.40 1.74 -15.27
N PRO A 109 4.22 1.22 -14.04
CA PRO A 109 4.45 2.00 -12.84
C PRO A 109 5.95 2.15 -12.59
N LEU A 110 6.34 3.33 -12.12
CA LEU A 110 7.68 3.76 -11.76
C LEU A 110 7.75 4.00 -10.24
N LEU A 111 7.44 5.21 -9.78
CA LEU A 111 7.84 5.72 -8.47
C LEU A 111 7.02 5.10 -7.34
N SER A 112 5.70 5.11 -7.45
CA SER A 112 4.81 4.58 -6.41
C SER A 112 5.04 3.09 -6.18
N HIS A 113 5.47 2.38 -7.22
CA HIS A 113 5.79 0.97 -7.19
C HIS A 113 7.16 0.71 -6.55
N LEU A 114 8.21 1.44 -6.96
CA LEU A 114 9.52 1.36 -6.32
C LEU A 114 9.48 1.77 -4.84
N ALA A 115 8.62 2.72 -4.49
CA ALA A 115 8.49 3.22 -3.13
C ALA A 115 8.10 2.14 -2.11
N GLN A 116 7.53 1.03 -2.58
CA GLN A 116 7.08 -0.06 -1.73
C GLN A 116 8.19 -1.05 -1.37
N ILE A 117 9.37 -1.01 -2.00
CA ILE A 117 10.39 -2.04 -1.80
C ILE A 117 10.94 -2.08 -0.36
N GLY A 118 11.05 -0.93 0.31
CA GLY A 118 11.53 -0.87 1.69
C GLY A 118 10.53 -1.44 2.70
N PRO A 119 9.26 -0.99 2.73
CA PRO A 119 8.23 -1.64 3.53
C PRO A 119 8.12 -3.15 3.27
N PHE A 120 8.20 -3.57 2.01
CA PHE A 120 8.25 -4.97 1.63
C PHE A 120 9.42 -5.71 2.30
N ARG A 121 10.65 -5.22 2.15
CA ARG A 121 11.85 -5.83 2.78
C ARG A 121 11.72 -5.93 4.30
N ILE A 122 11.22 -4.88 4.95
CA ILE A 122 10.98 -4.85 6.40
C ILE A 122 10.05 -6.00 6.80
N MET A 123 8.90 -6.16 6.11
CA MET A 123 7.94 -7.22 6.43
C MET A 123 8.49 -8.62 6.13
N MET A 124 9.21 -8.80 5.03
CA MET A 124 9.82 -10.10 4.71
C MET A 124 10.88 -10.51 5.75
N GLU A 125 11.65 -9.55 6.27
CA GLU A 125 12.62 -9.82 7.32
C GLU A 125 11.94 -10.10 8.67
N ILE A 126 10.86 -9.39 8.99
CA ILE A 126 10.01 -9.69 10.17
C ILE A 126 9.48 -11.12 10.08
N ARG A 127 8.88 -11.52 8.95
CA ARG A 127 8.38 -12.88 8.70
C ARG A 127 9.46 -13.91 9.00
N ARG A 128 10.65 -13.72 8.40
CA ARG A 128 11.80 -14.63 8.53
C ARG A 128 12.26 -14.76 9.98
N ARG A 129 12.40 -13.64 10.71
CA ARG A 129 12.88 -13.63 12.10
C ARG A 129 11.85 -14.12 13.11
N LEU A 130 10.56 -14.01 12.81
CA LEU A 130 9.50 -14.63 13.60
C LEU A 130 9.33 -16.13 13.30
N GLY A 131 9.98 -16.65 12.24
CA GLY A 131 9.84 -18.04 11.83
C GLY A 131 8.44 -18.37 11.32
N LEU A 132 7.74 -17.38 10.74
CA LEU A 132 6.39 -17.55 10.23
C LEU A 132 6.40 -18.03 8.78
N ASP A 133 5.59 -19.04 8.46
CA ASP A 133 5.42 -19.52 7.08
C ASP A 133 4.86 -18.44 6.17
N ARG A 134 4.06 -17.52 6.70
CA ARG A 134 3.49 -16.35 6.02
C ARG A 134 3.11 -15.28 7.03
N LEU A 135 3.04 -14.02 6.60
CA LEU A 135 2.34 -12.97 7.33
C LEU A 135 0.91 -12.81 6.82
N THR A 136 0.01 -12.38 7.71
CA THR A 136 -1.25 -11.74 7.34
C THR A 136 -1.11 -10.24 7.58
N VAL A 137 -1.14 -9.45 6.51
CA VAL A 137 -0.93 -8.00 6.55
C VAL A 137 -2.24 -7.29 6.22
N PHE A 138 -2.62 -6.32 7.04
CA PHE A 138 -3.70 -5.39 6.69
C PHE A 138 -3.11 -4.04 6.32
N ASP A 139 -3.11 -3.73 5.02
CA ASP A 139 -2.67 -2.47 4.44
C ASP A 139 -3.86 -1.49 4.33
N VAL A 140 -3.88 -0.51 5.23
CA VAL A 140 -4.89 0.57 5.22
C VAL A 140 -4.31 1.75 4.47
N GLY A 141 -5.10 2.31 3.54
CA GLY A 141 -4.65 3.33 2.59
C GLY A 141 -3.61 2.79 1.62
N ALA A 142 -3.91 1.63 1.05
CA ALA A 142 -2.97 0.87 0.21
C ALA A 142 -2.65 1.56 -1.13
N GLY A 143 -3.32 2.67 -1.45
CA GLY A 143 -3.10 3.39 -2.69
C GLY A 143 -3.43 2.53 -3.90
N SER A 144 -2.47 2.41 -4.81
CA SER A 144 -2.62 1.59 -6.01
C SER A 144 -2.50 0.07 -5.73
N GLY A 145 -2.21 -0.35 -4.49
CA GLY A 145 -2.14 -1.75 -4.08
C GLY A 145 -0.81 -2.46 -4.38
N TYR A 146 0.25 -1.73 -4.72
CA TYR A 146 1.55 -2.32 -5.08
C TYR A 146 2.20 -3.12 -3.96
N GLN A 147 2.16 -2.59 -2.72
CA GLN A 147 2.69 -3.30 -1.55
C GLN A 147 1.97 -4.63 -1.35
N ALA A 148 0.64 -4.62 -1.41
CA ALA A 148 -0.17 -5.81 -1.25
C ALA A 148 0.05 -6.85 -2.37
N ALA A 149 0.18 -6.39 -3.62
CA ALA A 149 0.52 -7.26 -4.74
C ALA A 149 1.87 -7.95 -4.51
N MET A 150 2.91 -7.21 -4.12
CA MET A 150 4.22 -7.77 -3.82
C MET A 150 4.19 -8.76 -2.66
N LEU A 151 3.59 -8.40 -1.53
CA LEU A 151 3.49 -9.26 -0.36
C LEU A 151 2.72 -10.56 -0.67
N GLY A 152 1.58 -10.46 -1.36
CA GLY A 152 0.78 -11.63 -1.73
C GLY A 152 1.51 -12.55 -2.71
N LEU A 153 2.21 -11.98 -3.69
CA LEU A 153 3.01 -12.75 -4.67
C LEU A 153 4.22 -13.46 -4.02
N SER A 154 4.69 -12.97 -2.87
CA SER A 154 5.72 -13.59 -2.03
C SER A 154 5.16 -14.58 -0.99
N GLY A 155 3.89 -14.98 -1.12
CA GLY A 155 3.26 -16.03 -0.31
C GLY A 155 2.64 -15.55 1.01
N ASN A 156 2.48 -14.24 1.21
CA ASN A 156 1.75 -13.70 2.35
C ASN A 156 0.25 -13.60 2.06
N ARG A 157 -0.54 -13.35 3.09
CA ARG A 157 -1.95 -12.96 2.99
C ARG A 157 -2.07 -11.45 3.17
N VAL A 158 -2.86 -10.81 2.33
CA VAL A 158 -3.04 -9.36 2.38
C VAL A 158 -4.52 -9.00 2.40
N LEU A 159 -4.86 -8.05 3.27
CA LEU A 159 -6.12 -7.35 3.26
C LEU A 159 -5.81 -5.89 2.96
N VAL A 160 -6.55 -5.29 2.04
CA VAL A 160 -6.31 -3.90 1.62
C VAL A 160 -7.59 -3.10 1.63
N THR A 161 -7.49 -1.83 2.01
CA THR A 161 -8.59 -0.87 1.90
C THR A 161 -8.05 0.50 1.52
N ASP A 162 -8.87 1.27 0.81
CA ASP A 162 -8.66 2.68 0.54
C ASP A 162 -10.02 3.39 0.55
N ASN A 163 -10.06 4.65 0.98
CA ASN A 163 -11.29 5.44 1.02
C ASN A 163 -11.50 6.28 -0.24
N ALA A 164 -10.49 6.43 -1.09
CA ALA A 164 -10.67 6.95 -2.43
C ALA A 164 -11.23 5.86 -3.35
N GLN A 165 -12.34 6.17 -4.01
CA GLN A 165 -12.97 5.29 -5.00
C GLN A 165 -11.98 4.84 -6.08
N GLY A 166 -11.20 5.77 -6.64
CA GLY A 166 -10.25 5.46 -7.71
C GLY A 166 -9.16 4.47 -7.28
N LEU A 167 -8.61 4.65 -6.07
CA LEU A 167 -7.58 3.76 -5.50
C LEU A 167 -8.14 2.39 -5.19
N TYR A 168 -9.32 2.32 -4.54
CA TYR A 168 -9.99 1.06 -4.26
C TYR A 168 -10.26 0.25 -5.54
N LEU A 169 -10.84 0.89 -6.56
CA LEU A 169 -11.17 0.21 -7.82
C LEU A 169 -9.89 -0.25 -8.53
N PHE A 170 -8.86 0.60 -8.59
CA PHE A 170 -7.59 0.26 -9.21
C PHE A 170 -6.90 -0.90 -8.50
N GLN A 171 -6.73 -0.82 -7.17
CA GLN A 171 -6.06 -1.88 -6.40
C GLN A 171 -6.82 -3.21 -6.48
N SER A 172 -8.17 -3.19 -6.46
CA SER A 172 -8.97 -4.41 -6.59
C SER A 172 -8.72 -5.09 -7.94
N MET A 173 -8.77 -4.32 -9.03
CA MET A 173 -8.51 -4.84 -10.37
C MET A 173 -7.07 -5.32 -10.54
N LEU A 174 -6.08 -4.61 -9.97
CA LEU A 174 -4.67 -5.02 -9.99
C LEU A 174 -4.50 -6.37 -9.28
N LEU A 175 -5.04 -6.53 -8.08
CA LEU A 175 -4.97 -7.78 -7.33
C LEU A 175 -5.64 -8.93 -8.10
N LYS A 176 -6.77 -8.69 -8.77
CA LYS A 176 -7.40 -9.68 -9.66
C LYS A 176 -6.49 -10.07 -10.84
N ARG A 177 -5.70 -9.15 -11.41
CA ARG A 177 -4.69 -9.49 -12.44
C ARG A 177 -3.53 -10.30 -11.87
N CYS A 178 -3.08 -9.98 -10.65
CA CYS A 178 -1.97 -10.71 -10.01
C CYS A 178 -2.34 -12.14 -9.59
N PHE A 179 -3.57 -12.36 -9.10
CA PHE A 179 -3.96 -13.60 -8.41
C PHE A 179 -5.12 -14.36 -9.08
N GLY A 180 -5.79 -13.77 -10.07
CA GLY A 180 -6.99 -14.36 -10.68
C GLY A 180 -8.06 -14.66 -9.63
N ASN A 181 -8.43 -15.93 -9.49
CA ASN A 181 -9.40 -16.40 -8.48
C ASN A 181 -8.83 -16.39 -7.04
N GLY A 182 -7.53 -16.19 -6.86
CA GLY A 182 -6.89 -16.05 -5.54
C GLY A 182 -7.01 -14.65 -4.92
N ALA A 183 -7.61 -13.68 -5.62
CA ALA A 183 -7.98 -12.40 -5.03
C ALA A 183 -9.50 -12.35 -4.84
N ARG A 184 -9.96 -11.82 -3.70
CA ARG A 184 -11.37 -11.55 -3.39
C ARG A 184 -11.61 -10.05 -3.26
N ASP A 185 -12.57 -9.54 -4.01
CA ASP A 185 -13.10 -8.18 -3.96
C ASP A 185 -14.44 -8.20 -3.20
N TRP A 186 -14.49 -7.60 -2.03
CA TRP A 186 -15.68 -7.64 -1.18
C TRP A 186 -16.84 -6.82 -1.73
N LEU A 187 -16.61 -5.90 -2.67
CA LEU A 187 -17.68 -5.20 -3.40
C LEU A 187 -18.48 -6.18 -4.27
N VAL A 188 -17.80 -7.15 -4.87
CA VAL A 188 -18.37 -8.07 -5.87
C VAL A 188 -18.74 -9.41 -5.25
N GLU A 189 -17.82 -10.01 -4.51
CA GLU A 189 -17.95 -11.35 -3.95
C GLU A 189 -18.41 -11.36 -2.49
N GLY A 190 -18.53 -10.19 -1.87
CA GLY A 190 -18.89 -10.04 -0.47
C GLY A 190 -17.78 -10.49 0.50
N ARG A 191 -17.98 -10.14 1.76
CA ARG A 191 -17.14 -10.61 2.86
C ARG A 191 -17.25 -12.14 3.00
N PRO A 192 -16.14 -12.88 3.18
CA PRO A 192 -16.22 -14.31 3.43
C PRO A 192 -16.94 -14.59 4.77
N GLU A 193 -17.78 -15.63 4.80
CA GLU A 193 -18.51 -16.04 6.00
C GLU A 193 -17.59 -16.64 7.07
N ALA A 194 -16.58 -17.39 6.63
CA ALA A 194 -15.51 -17.95 7.45
C ALA A 194 -14.23 -18.09 6.62
N GLY A 195 -13.09 -17.98 7.28
CA GLY A 195 -11.78 -18.07 6.63
C GLY A 195 -11.40 -16.81 5.85
N PHE A 196 -10.10 -16.56 5.76
CA PHE A 196 -9.48 -15.53 4.94
C PHE A 196 -8.30 -16.19 4.24
N ASP A 197 -8.61 -17.19 3.42
CA ASP A 197 -7.62 -18.11 2.87
C ASP A 197 -7.05 -17.65 1.54
N GLU A 198 -7.80 -16.81 0.83
CA GLU A 198 -7.35 -16.15 -0.38
C GLU A 198 -6.10 -15.31 -0.11
N PRO A 199 -5.08 -15.35 -1.01
CA PRO A 199 -3.88 -14.53 -0.89
C PRO A 199 -4.17 -13.03 -0.72
N ALA A 200 -5.22 -12.51 -1.35
CA ALA A 200 -5.52 -11.08 -1.33
C ALA A 200 -7.02 -10.79 -1.17
N HIS A 201 -7.34 -9.83 -0.30
CA HIS A 201 -8.69 -9.30 -0.10
C HIS A 201 -8.72 -7.79 -0.30
N ALA A 202 -9.48 -7.31 -1.29
CA ALA A 202 -9.82 -5.90 -1.44
C ALA A 202 -11.12 -5.60 -0.69
N ILE A 203 -11.05 -4.66 0.25
CA ILE A 203 -12.13 -4.32 1.18
C ILE A 203 -12.54 -2.87 0.93
N PRO A 204 -13.80 -2.58 0.57
CA PRO A 204 -14.25 -1.20 0.43
C PRO A 204 -14.36 -0.55 1.82
N TRP A 205 -14.17 0.77 1.90
CA TRP A 205 -14.02 1.47 3.17
C TRP A 205 -15.19 1.25 4.15
N TRP A 206 -16.41 1.07 3.66
CA TRP A 206 -17.58 0.80 4.50
C TRP A 206 -17.58 -0.62 5.10
N GLU A 207 -17.01 -1.61 4.41
CA GLU A 207 -16.81 -2.95 4.96
C GLU A 207 -15.65 -2.95 5.97
N TYR A 208 -14.61 -2.15 5.72
CA TYR A 208 -13.55 -1.90 6.69
C TYR A 208 -14.12 -1.33 8.00
N VAL A 209 -15.03 -0.36 7.91
CA VAL A 209 -15.78 0.17 9.06
C VAL A 209 -16.53 -0.95 9.80
N LYS A 210 -17.22 -1.84 9.08
CA LYS A 210 -17.97 -2.97 9.66
C LYS A 210 -17.12 -4.03 10.35
N LEU A 211 -15.79 -4.05 10.16
CA LEU A 211 -14.90 -4.97 10.89
C LEU A 211 -14.94 -4.75 12.41
N ARG A 212 -15.39 -3.58 12.88
CA ARG A 212 -15.65 -3.32 14.31
C ARG A 212 -16.77 -4.17 14.91
N HIS A 213 -17.60 -4.85 14.11
CA HIS A 213 -18.82 -5.52 14.57
C HIS A 213 -18.90 -7.03 14.31
N GLY A 214 -17.79 -7.75 14.09
CA GLY A 214 -17.89 -9.20 13.86
C GLY A 214 -16.60 -9.99 13.97
N ALA A 215 -16.67 -11.27 13.56
CA ALA A 215 -15.52 -12.16 13.44
C ALA A 215 -14.58 -11.61 12.37
N ALA A 216 -13.39 -11.19 12.78
CA ALA A 216 -12.47 -10.46 11.94
C ALA A 216 -11.20 -11.29 11.69
N PRO A 217 -10.49 -11.05 10.58
CA PRO A 217 -9.24 -11.75 10.29
C PRO A 217 -8.23 -11.49 11.40
N GLU A 218 -7.49 -12.52 11.78
CA GLU A 218 -6.28 -12.34 12.57
C GLU A 218 -5.19 -11.72 11.68
N VAL A 219 -4.60 -10.63 12.16
CA VAL A 219 -3.59 -9.87 11.43
C VAL A 219 -2.28 -9.91 12.19
N ASP A 220 -1.17 -10.13 11.49
CA ASP A 220 0.18 -10.08 12.05
C ASP A 220 0.74 -8.67 12.05
N VAL A 221 0.56 -7.98 10.93
CA VAL A 221 1.06 -6.63 10.70
C VAL A 221 -0.08 -5.74 10.22
N PHE A 222 -0.39 -4.72 11.00
CA PHE A 222 -1.25 -3.63 10.59
C PHE A 222 -0.39 -2.52 10.00
N PHE A 223 -0.55 -2.24 8.71
CA PHE A 223 0.31 -1.36 7.93
C PHE A 223 -0.46 -0.13 7.47
N CYS A 224 0.10 1.06 7.71
CA CYS A 224 -0.53 2.34 7.36
C CYS A 224 0.53 3.32 6.84
N ASN A 225 0.97 3.11 5.60
CA ASN A 225 2.05 3.92 5.03
C ASN A 225 1.51 5.05 4.17
N ASN A 226 2.08 6.23 4.32
CA ASN A 226 1.70 7.42 3.55
C ASN A 226 0.23 7.87 3.69
N ASN A 227 -0.47 7.53 4.77
CA ASN A 227 -1.86 7.93 4.95
C ASN A 227 -2.24 8.42 6.36
N LEU A 228 -1.46 8.11 7.40
CA LEU A 228 -1.79 8.47 8.79
C LEU A 228 -1.91 9.99 8.98
N GLY A 229 -1.08 10.77 8.28
CA GLY A 229 -1.13 12.23 8.26
C GLY A 229 -2.38 12.81 7.59
N GLU A 230 -3.02 12.00 6.74
CA GLU A 230 -4.15 12.34 5.90
C GLU A 230 -5.49 11.92 6.53
N MET A 231 -5.44 11.08 7.56
CA MET A 231 -6.59 10.70 8.38
C MET A 231 -6.93 11.83 9.33
N ASN A 232 -8.22 12.19 9.42
CA ASN A 232 -8.70 12.99 10.56
C ASN A 232 -8.65 12.16 11.86
N TYR A 233 -8.88 12.84 12.99
CA TYR A 233 -8.84 12.19 14.31
C TYR A 233 -9.74 10.95 14.40
N GLY A 234 -10.96 11.00 13.84
CA GLY A 234 -11.91 9.90 13.87
C GLY A 234 -11.39 8.66 13.13
N ALA A 235 -10.87 8.84 11.92
CA ALA A 235 -10.25 7.77 11.15
C ALA A 235 -9.01 7.22 11.85
N ALA A 236 -8.09 8.07 12.30
CA ALA A 236 -6.86 7.62 12.96
C ALA A 236 -7.17 6.82 14.23
N ALA A 237 -8.09 7.30 15.08
CA ALA A 237 -8.51 6.60 16.29
C ALA A 237 -9.17 5.25 15.95
N PHE A 238 -10.08 5.22 14.96
CA PHE A 238 -10.71 3.99 14.49
C PHE A 238 -9.65 2.97 14.05
N THR A 239 -8.72 3.39 13.18
CA THR A 239 -7.65 2.56 12.62
C THR A 239 -6.81 1.93 13.72
N VAL A 240 -6.37 2.72 14.71
CA VAL A 240 -5.55 2.23 15.84
C VAL A 240 -6.32 1.23 16.71
N HIS A 241 -7.59 1.53 17.04
CA HIS A 241 -8.40 0.63 17.87
C HIS A 241 -8.73 -0.69 17.16
N LEU A 242 -9.04 -0.61 15.86
CA LEU A 242 -9.25 -1.81 15.04
C LEU A 242 -7.97 -2.63 14.94
N ALA A 243 -6.81 -1.99 14.72
CA ALA A 243 -5.51 -2.67 14.65
C ALA A 243 -5.24 -3.51 15.92
N LYS A 244 -5.43 -2.93 17.11
CA LYS A 244 -5.29 -3.65 18.38
C LYS A 244 -6.17 -4.91 18.43
N ARG A 245 -7.43 -4.79 17.98
CA ARG A 245 -8.38 -5.90 18.00
C ARG A 245 -7.98 -7.00 17.02
N LEU A 246 -7.64 -6.65 15.78
CA LEU A 246 -7.35 -7.64 14.73
C LEU A 246 -6.05 -8.41 14.99
N MET A 247 -5.11 -7.79 15.70
CA MET A 247 -3.85 -8.43 16.04
C MET A 247 -3.87 -9.15 17.40
N ALA A 248 -4.98 -9.14 18.14
CA ALA A 248 -5.00 -9.57 19.54
C ALA A 248 -4.49 -11.01 19.77
N ALA A 249 -4.77 -11.92 18.83
CA ALA A 249 -4.35 -13.31 18.88
C ALA A 249 -3.03 -13.59 18.13
N SER A 250 -2.55 -12.67 17.30
CA SER A 250 -1.33 -12.87 16.51
C SER A 250 -0.08 -12.98 17.40
N PRO A 251 0.90 -13.81 17.00
CA PRO A 251 2.23 -13.82 17.62
C PRO A 251 3.07 -12.57 17.26
N ALA A 252 2.76 -11.87 16.18
CA ALA A 252 3.51 -10.70 15.72
C ALA A 252 3.05 -9.40 16.39
N LYS A 253 1.75 -9.03 16.28
CA LYS A 253 1.18 -7.79 16.86
C LYS A 253 1.95 -6.53 16.52
N LEU A 254 2.13 -6.25 15.24
CA LEU A 254 2.95 -5.13 14.78
C LEU A 254 2.13 -4.06 14.06
N PHE A 255 2.23 -2.82 14.51
CA PHE A 255 1.73 -1.66 13.77
C PHE A 255 2.92 -0.97 13.09
N LEU A 256 2.92 -0.89 11.76
CA LEU A 256 4.07 -0.47 10.95
C LEU A 256 3.70 0.66 9.98
N PHE A 257 4.59 1.64 9.84
CA PHE A 257 4.60 2.61 8.74
C PHE A 257 6.00 3.16 8.50
N THR A 258 6.33 3.54 7.26
CA THR A 258 7.64 4.16 6.94
C THR A 258 7.52 5.65 6.68
N CYS A 259 6.31 6.17 6.50
CA CYS A 259 6.03 7.58 6.35
C CYS A 259 4.58 7.87 6.76
N LEU A 260 4.33 9.06 7.30
CA LEU A 260 2.98 9.51 7.66
C LEU A 260 2.12 9.89 6.45
N GLY A 261 2.74 10.25 5.32
CA GLY A 261 2.04 10.88 4.20
C GLY A 261 1.91 12.39 4.42
N SER A 262 0.92 13.02 3.79
CA SER A 262 0.71 14.46 3.91
C SER A 262 0.11 14.82 5.28
N PRO A 263 0.80 15.56 6.18
CA PRO A 263 0.34 15.82 7.55
C PRO A 263 -0.70 16.97 7.58
N LYS A 264 -1.73 16.90 6.74
CA LYS A 264 -2.79 17.92 6.64
C LYS A 264 -3.84 17.80 7.73
N GLN A 265 -4.03 16.59 8.25
CA GLN A 265 -5.03 16.28 9.27
C GLN A 265 -4.39 15.88 10.60
N SER A 266 -3.26 15.17 10.53
CA SER A 266 -2.61 14.55 11.68
C SER A 266 -1.09 14.71 11.65
N GLY A 267 -0.50 15.10 12.78
CA GLY A 267 0.94 15.09 13.01
C GLY A 267 1.42 13.81 13.70
N ILE A 268 2.72 13.55 13.70
CA ILE A 268 3.32 12.36 14.34
C ILE A 268 2.98 12.28 15.82
N GLU A 269 2.93 13.43 16.51
CA GLU A 269 2.66 13.52 17.93
C GLU A 269 1.24 13.04 18.26
N MET A 270 0.27 13.37 17.40
CA MET A 270 -1.11 12.93 17.59
C MET A 270 -1.25 11.42 17.35
N ILE A 271 -0.60 10.90 16.30
CA ILE A 271 -0.60 9.47 15.97
C ILE A 271 0.06 8.66 17.08
N ASP A 272 1.22 9.09 17.57
CA ASP A 272 1.92 8.46 18.70
C ASP A 272 1.07 8.48 19.98
N GLN A 273 0.39 9.60 20.28
CA GLN A 273 -0.53 9.66 21.42
C GLN A 273 -1.72 8.72 21.28
N LEU A 274 -2.32 8.60 20.09
CA LEU A 274 -3.41 7.66 19.83
C LEU A 274 -2.96 6.20 20.02
N LEU A 275 -1.81 5.84 19.46
CA LEU A 275 -1.19 4.53 19.63
C LEU A 275 -0.94 4.22 21.11
N LYS A 276 -0.30 5.14 21.85
CA LYS A 276 -0.06 4.99 23.30
C LYS A 276 -1.35 4.83 24.10
N ARG A 277 -2.39 5.62 23.82
CA ARG A 277 -3.70 5.50 24.48
C ARG A 277 -4.37 4.16 24.21
N ALA A 278 -4.16 3.58 23.04
CA ALA A 278 -4.62 2.24 22.73
C ALA A 278 -3.76 1.13 23.35
N GLY A 279 -2.65 1.45 24.01
CA GLY A 279 -1.74 0.48 24.64
C GLY A 279 -0.69 -0.07 23.68
N PHE A 280 -0.34 0.69 22.64
CA PHE A 280 0.84 0.41 21.84
C PHE A 280 2.09 1.06 22.45
N VAL A 281 3.22 0.38 22.32
CA VAL A 281 4.56 0.86 22.67
C VAL A 281 5.43 0.91 21.42
N ASN A 282 6.20 1.98 21.27
CA ASN A 282 7.12 2.13 20.14
C ASN A 282 8.35 1.23 20.35
N LEU A 283 8.73 0.49 19.31
CA LEU A 283 9.92 -0.36 19.26
C LEU A 283 11.02 0.23 18.38
N VAL A 284 10.62 0.87 17.29
CA VAL A 284 11.52 1.55 16.34
C VAL A 284 10.93 2.91 16.03
N TRP A 285 11.74 3.95 16.17
CA TRP A 285 11.36 5.33 15.82
C TRP A 285 11.90 5.75 14.45
N GLN A 286 13.08 5.24 14.07
CA GLN A 286 13.75 5.47 12.79
C GLN A 286 14.57 4.24 12.40
N PRO A 287 14.74 3.95 11.10
CA PRO A 287 14.30 4.76 9.95
C PRO A 287 12.81 4.62 9.62
N PHE A 288 12.13 3.61 10.18
CA PHE A 288 10.67 3.43 10.12
C PHE A 288 10.07 3.44 11.52
N TRP A 289 8.74 3.48 11.59
CA TRP A 289 8.00 3.40 12.84
C TRP A 289 7.38 2.02 13.01
N LEU A 290 7.73 1.36 14.12
CA LEU A 290 7.18 0.07 14.49
C LEU A 290 6.70 0.12 15.93
N TYR A 291 5.45 -0.29 16.15
CA TYR A 291 4.86 -0.41 17.47
C TYR A 291 4.38 -1.84 17.71
N THR A 292 4.31 -2.22 18.98
CA THR A 292 3.64 -3.46 19.43
C THR A 292 2.72 -3.19 20.60
N LEU A 293 1.96 -4.17 21.05
CA LEU A 293 1.09 -4.03 22.22
C LEU A 293 1.90 -4.11 23.53
N GLU A 294 1.55 -3.29 24.50
CA GLU A 294 2.14 -3.31 25.83
C GLU A 294 2.08 -4.72 26.45
N GLY A 295 3.22 -5.17 26.99
CA GLY A 295 3.36 -6.51 27.57
C GLY A 295 3.59 -7.64 26.56
N HIS A 296 3.41 -7.40 25.25
CA HIS A 296 3.76 -8.39 24.21
C HIS A 296 5.29 -8.54 24.10
N ARG A 297 5.77 -9.78 24.08
CA ARG A 297 7.20 -10.09 24.00
C ARG A 297 7.55 -10.61 22.62
N LEU A 298 8.46 -9.92 21.96
CA LEU A 298 9.02 -10.33 20.67
C LEU A 298 10.39 -10.98 20.88
N PRO A 299 10.88 -11.79 19.92
CA PRO A 299 12.25 -12.31 19.97
C PRO A 299 13.26 -11.18 20.15
N ALA A 300 14.23 -11.36 21.05
CA ALA A 300 15.17 -10.30 21.43
C ALA A 300 15.94 -9.68 20.25
N ARG A 301 16.17 -10.48 19.20
CA ARG A 301 16.90 -10.09 17.98
C ARG A 301 15.99 -9.81 16.78
N LEU A 302 14.69 -9.64 17.00
CA LEU A 302 13.75 -9.37 15.91
C LEU A 302 14.14 -8.12 15.11
N LEU A 303 14.67 -7.10 15.78
CA LEU A 303 14.86 -5.77 15.20
C LEU A 303 16.34 -5.40 14.95
N ASP A 304 17.28 -6.36 15.02
CA ASP A 304 18.70 -6.09 14.75
C ASP A 304 18.92 -5.54 13.32
N PHE A 305 17.97 -5.77 12.40
CA PHE A 305 18.02 -5.27 11.03
C PHE A 305 17.54 -3.82 10.86
N ALA A 306 16.98 -3.18 11.89
CA ALA A 306 16.26 -1.91 11.70
C ALA A 306 17.12 -0.80 11.08
N ARG A 307 18.44 -0.83 11.31
CA ARG A 307 19.41 0.13 10.75
C ARG A 307 20.04 -0.31 9.43
N ASP A 308 19.87 -1.57 9.06
CA ASP A 308 20.42 -2.18 7.84
C ASP A 308 19.39 -3.17 7.31
N ILE A 309 18.38 -2.63 6.61
CA ILE A 309 17.25 -3.40 6.12
C ILE A 309 17.75 -4.32 4.99
N PRO A 310 17.71 -5.65 5.16
CA PRO A 310 18.27 -6.56 4.20
C PRO A 310 17.45 -6.56 2.91
N ARG A 311 18.13 -6.80 1.80
CA ARG A 311 17.46 -7.10 0.53
C ARG A 311 16.87 -8.50 0.60
N TRP A 312 15.72 -8.69 -0.03
CA TRP A 312 14.98 -9.94 0.04
C TRP A 312 15.69 -11.05 -0.74
N GLU A 313 15.95 -12.18 -0.07
CA GLU A 313 16.61 -13.37 -0.60
C GLU A 313 18.04 -13.16 -1.17
N ALA A 314 18.72 -12.10 -0.74
CA ALA A 314 20.08 -11.80 -1.19
C ALA A 314 21.06 -12.94 -0.88
N GLN A 315 21.84 -13.35 -1.89
CA GLN A 315 22.91 -14.32 -1.73
C GLN A 315 24.28 -13.63 -1.61
N PRO A 316 25.23 -14.21 -0.84
CA PRO A 316 26.59 -13.67 -0.78
C PRO A 316 27.24 -13.59 -2.16
N GLY A 317 27.72 -12.39 -2.53
CA GLY A 317 28.39 -12.15 -3.82
C GLY A 317 27.45 -12.06 -5.03
N GLU A 318 26.13 -12.07 -4.83
CA GLU A 318 25.16 -11.83 -5.90
C GLU A 318 25.36 -10.43 -6.50
N ARG A 319 25.32 -10.35 -7.85
CA ARG A 319 25.25 -9.07 -8.55
C ARG A 319 23.89 -8.43 -8.28
N LEU A 320 23.91 -7.23 -7.73
CA LEU A 320 22.72 -6.41 -7.55
C LEU A 320 22.40 -5.65 -8.83
N LEU A 321 21.11 -5.41 -9.05
CA LEU A 321 20.58 -4.72 -10.22
C LEU A 321 20.25 -3.27 -9.85
N GLY A 322 20.60 -2.34 -10.72
CA GLY A 322 20.19 -0.94 -10.61
C GLY A 322 18.75 -0.72 -11.10
N VAL A 323 18.20 0.46 -10.83
CA VAL A 323 16.81 0.82 -11.20
C VAL A 323 16.55 0.68 -12.70
N HIS A 324 17.49 1.08 -13.56
CA HIS A 324 17.37 0.98 -15.01
C HIS A 324 17.31 -0.47 -15.52
N GLU A 325 17.84 -1.42 -14.77
CA GLU A 325 17.80 -2.85 -15.12
C GLU A 325 16.49 -3.51 -14.67
N VAL A 326 15.77 -2.87 -13.73
CA VAL A 326 14.52 -3.39 -13.15
C VAL A 326 13.30 -2.77 -13.81
N LEU A 327 13.36 -1.51 -14.22
CA LEU A 327 12.25 -0.80 -14.84
C LEU A 327 12.19 -1.06 -16.35
N GLU A 328 11.21 -1.86 -16.78
CA GLU A 328 10.93 -2.13 -18.19
C GLU A 328 10.04 -1.04 -18.83
N VAL A 329 10.46 0.23 -18.80
CA VAL A 329 9.62 1.35 -19.28
C VAL A 329 10.16 1.89 -20.61
N GLY A 330 9.26 2.33 -21.48
CA GLY A 330 9.54 3.01 -22.75
C GLY A 330 8.69 4.26 -22.88
N ALA A 331 9.06 5.19 -23.76
CA ALA A 331 8.36 6.48 -23.90
C ALA A 331 6.83 6.34 -24.10
N GLY A 332 6.38 5.29 -24.80
CA GLY A 332 4.96 5.05 -25.09
C GLY A 332 4.13 4.50 -23.92
N ASN A 333 4.76 4.06 -22.82
CA ASN A 333 4.07 3.47 -21.67
C ASN A 333 4.38 4.19 -20.35
N LEU A 334 4.85 5.44 -20.44
CA LEU A 334 5.05 6.32 -19.28
C LEU A 334 3.70 6.72 -18.64
N PRO A 335 3.69 6.92 -17.30
CA PRO A 335 2.58 7.56 -16.58
C PRO A 335 2.14 8.89 -17.20
N VAL A 336 0.84 9.17 -17.13
CA VAL A 336 0.20 10.27 -17.88
C VAL A 336 0.56 11.66 -17.33
N GLU A 337 0.96 11.72 -16.07
CA GLU A 337 1.27 12.95 -15.34
C GLU A 337 2.70 13.43 -15.55
N LEU A 338 3.59 12.56 -16.05
CA LEU A 338 5.01 12.89 -16.20
C LEU A 338 5.27 14.04 -17.16
N ASP A 339 4.48 14.16 -18.22
CA ASP A 339 4.59 15.29 -19.15
C ASP A 339 4.35 16.62 -18.45
N PHE A 340 3.33 16.69 -17.58
CA PHE A 340 3.03 17.89 -16.79
C PHE A 340 4.11 18.14 -15.73
N VAL A 341 4.53 17.10 -15.02
CA VAL A 341 5.59 17.21 -14.01
C VAL A 341 6.92 17.69 -14.64
N ALA A 342 7.27 17.17 -15.82
CA ALA A 342 8.44 17.60 -16.58
C ALA A 342 8.32 19.07 -17.02
N PHE A 343 7.14 19.48 -17.51
CA PHE A 343 6.87 20.87 -17.87
C PHE A 343 7.05 21.83 -16.68
N THR A 344 6.68 21.42 -15.46
CA THR A 344 6.90 22.24 -14.25
C THR A 344 8.35 22.30 -13.77
N GLY A 345 9.25 21.51 -14.38
CA GLY A 345 10.66 21.43 -13.98
C GLY A 345 10.91 20.63 -12.69
N VAL A 346 9.89 19.98 -12.14
CA VAL A 346 9.99 19.20 -10.89
C VAL A 346 10.74 17.88 -11.15
N PHE A 347 10.40 17.18 -12.23
CA PHE A 347 11.01 15.91 -12.58
C PHE A 347 10.85 15.63 -14.08
N ASP A 348 11.95 15.35 -14.76
CA ASP A 348 11.97 15.08 -16.21
C ASP A 348 12.50 13.66 -16.46
N ILE A 349 11.57 12.72 -16.60
CA ILE A 349 11.87 11.30 -16.80
C ILE A 349 12.74 11.06 -18.05
N THR A 350 12.66 11.91 -19.07
CA THR A 350 13.41 11.72 -20.31
C THR A 350 14.91 11.81 -20.09
N LYS A 351 15.35 12.65 -19.14
CA LYS A 351 16.77 12.76 -18.74
C LYS A 351 17.29 11.49 -18.06
N HIS A 352 16.42 10.75 -17.38
CA HIS A 352 16.77 9.54 -16.67
C HIS A 352 16.65 8.30 -17.56
N MET A 353 15.76 8.32 -18.55
CA MET A 353 15.61 7.25 -19.52
C MET A 353 16.64 7.28 -20.65
N ALA A 354 17.23 8.44 -20.96
CA ALA A 354 18.28 8.55 -21.98
C ALA A 354 19.62 7.87 -21.58
N LEU A 355 19.71 7.32 -20.37
CA LEU A 355 20.91 6.69 -19.81
C LEU A 355 20.88 5.14 -19.85
N SER A 356 19.82 4.54 -20.40
CA SER A 356 19.66 3.08 -20.55
C SER A 356 20.08 2.57 -21.93
#